data_AF-A0A948IT37-F1
#
_entry.id   AF-A0A948IT37-F1
#
_cell.length_a   1.000
_cell.length_b   1.000
_cell.length_c   1.000
_cell.angle_alpha   90.00
_cell.angle_beta   90.00
_cell.angle_gamma   90.00
#
_symmetry.space_group_name_H-M   'P 1'
#
loop_
_entity.id
_entity.type
_entity.pdbx_description
1 polymer ?
#
loop_
_entity_poly.entity_id
_entity_poly.type
_entity_poly.pdbx_seq_one_letter_code
_entity_poly.pdbx_strand_id
1 'polypeptide(L)'
;MRKFLLPLAAVSALLAAAPAVAHDELEVAGQVTAVTAKTIQLRTKEGKLVTLEVDGNTRVVLAGKRVTPATVKVGQSVKALGFGDSLADLVAIDVTINPPAAGKK
;
A
#
# COMPACT_ATOMS: atom_id res chain seq x y z
N MET A 1 31.03 -47.18 45.93
CA MET A 1 30.17 -47.08 44.73
C MET A 1 29.48 -45.72 44.72
N ARG A 2 30.10 -44.72 44.09
CA ARG A 2 29.55 -43.37 43.87
C ARG A 2 30.27 -42.77 42.67
N LYS A 3 29.53 -42.26 41.68
CA LYS A 3 29.85 -41.19 40.71
C LYS A 3 28.86 -41.32 39.52
N PHE A 4 27.78 -40.53 39.51
CA PHE A 4 27.58 -39.22 38.84
C PHE A 4 26.80 -39.34 37.51
N LEU A 5 25.59 -38.78 37.54
CA LEU A 5 24.80 -38.09 36.51
C LEU A 5 25.43 -37.85 35.13
N LEU A 6 24.65 -38.08 34.06
CA LEU A 6 24.11 -37.06 33.12
C LEU A 6 23.48 -37.73 31.88
N PRO A 7 22.22 -37.45 31.48
CA PRO A 7 21.80 -37.58 30.10
C PRO A 7 21.98 -36.22 29.42
N LEU A 8 23.01 -36.08 28.59
CA LEU A 8 23.24 -34.88 27.78
C LEU A 8 22.92 -35.18 26.32
N ALA A 9 21.75 -34.75 25.86
CA ALA A 9 21.48 -34.52 24.44
C ALA A 9 20.28 -33.58 24.31
N ALA A 10 20.47 -32.30 24.65
CA ALA A 10 19.53 -31.25 24.31
C ALA A 10 19.64 -30.98 22.80
N VAL A 11 18.70 -31.53 22.02
CA VAL A 11 18.58 -31.24 20.58
C VAL A 11 18.08 -29.81 20.44
N SER A 12 19.00 -28.88 20.21
CA SER A 12 18.67 -27.48 19.96
C SER A 12 18.13 -27.35 18.55
N ALA A 13 16.81 -27.26 18.41
CA ALA A 13 16.16 -26.90 17.16
C ALA A 13 16.39 -25.40 16.91
N LEU A 14 17.32 -25.07 16.01
CA LEU A 14 17.42 -23.73 15.44
C LEU A 14 16.22 -23.50 14.52
N LEU A 15 15.20 -22.80 15.02
CA LEU A 15 14.14 -22.22 14.19
C LEU A 15 14.74 -21.03 13.43
N ALA A 16 15.17 -21.24 12.19
CA ALA A 16 15.44 -20.14 11.28
C ALA A 16 14.10 -19.52 10.84
N ALA A 17 13.75 -18.36 11.38
CA ALA A 17 12.66 -17.57 10.85
C ALA A 17 13.06 -17.06 9.46
N ALA A 18 12.38 -17.53 8.42
CA ALA A 18 12.53 -16.95 7.09
C ALA A 18 11.99 -15.51 7.13
N PRO A 19 12.69 -14.51 6.55
CA PRO A 19 12.09 -13.21 6.36
C PRO A 19 10.89 -13.38 5.43
N ALA A 20 9.69 -13.08 5.93
CA ALA A 20 8.56 -12.85 5.06
C ALA A 20 8.93 -11.64 4.20
N VAL A 21 9.16 -11.86 2.91
CA VAL A 21 9.23 -10.78 1.93
C VAL A 21 7.80 -10.23 1.78
N ALA A 22 7.40 -9.45 2.78
CA ALA A 22 6.27 -8.55 2.64
C ALA A 22 6.74 -7.52 1.62
N HIS A 23 6.31 -7.66 0.37
CA HIS A 23 6.35 -6.53 -0.55
C HIS A 23 5.72 -5.35 0.19
N ASP A 24 6.46 -4.24 0.28
CA ASP A 24 6.03 -3.09 1.05
C ASP A 24 4.73 -2.54 0.48
N GLU A 25 3.71 -2.47 1.33
CA GLU A 25 2.49 -1.78 1.00
C GLU A 25 2.73 -0.28 1.22
N LEU A 26 2.75 0.49 0.14
CA LEU A 26 3.06 1.90 0.17
C LEU A 26 1.78 2.73 0.14
N GLU A 27 1.58 3.52 1.19
CA GLU A 27 0.52 4.52 1.23
C GLU A 27 0.96 5.82 0.56
N VAL A 28 0.19 6.27 -0.42
CA VAL A 28 0.41 7.54 -1.13
C VAL A 28 -0.84 8.39 -1.04
N ALA A 29 -0.72 9.58 -0.44
CA ALA A 29 -1.79 10.56 -0.39
C ALA A 29 -1.44 11.78 -1.22
N GLY A 30 -2.38 12.23 -2.04
CA GLY A 30 -2.13 13.36 -2.94
C GLY A 30 -3.36 13.85 -3.68
N GLN A 31 -3.15 14.87 -4.49
CA GLN A 31 -4.15 15.36 -5.44
C GLN A 31 -3.95 14.69 -6.78
N VAL A 32 -5.03 14.22 -7.39
CA VAL A 32 -5.02 13.67 -8.74
C VAL A 32 -4.68 14.77 -9.74
N THR A 33 -3.64 14.56 -10.53
CA THR A 33 -3.17 15.48 -11.58
C THR A 33 -3.48 14.97 -12.98
N ALA A 34 -3.48 13.66 -13.16
CA ALA A 34 -3.89 13.00 -14.40
C ALA A 34 -4.54 11.64 -14.09
N VAL A 35 -5.46 11.21 -14.96
CA VAL A 35 -6.10 9.89 -14.90
C VAL A 35 -6.17 9.34 -16.32
N THR A 36 -5.75 8.10 -16.49
CA THR A 36 -5.92 7.33 -17.71
C THR A 36 -6.71 6.05 -17.39
N ALA A 37 -6.94 5.21 -18.40
CA ALA A 37 -7.59 3.91 -18.18
C ALA A 37 -6.76 2.95 -17.32
N LYS A 38 -5.43 3.16 -17.22
CA LYS A 38 -4.50 2.26 -16.54
C LYS A 38 -3.66 2.94 -15.46
N THR A 39 -3.72 4.26 -15.34
CA THR A 39 -2.86 5.00 -14.41
C THR A 39 -3.59 6.15 -13.74
N ILE A 40 -3.23 6.43 -12.49
CA ILE A 40 -3.62 7.62 -11.74
C ILE A 40 -2.34 8.32 -11.30
N GLN A 41 -2.18 9.58 -11.68
CA GLN A 41 -1.03 10.38 -11.26
C GLN A 41 -1.42 11.30 -10.11
N LEU A 42 -0.66 11.22 -9.02
CA LEU A 42 -0.87 11.98 -7.80
C LEU A 42 0.26 12.98 -7.61
N ARG A 43 -0.11 14.18 -7.17
CA ARG A 43 0.82 15.13 -6.56
C ARG A 43 0.72 15.01 -5.05
N THR A 44 1.79 14.53 -4.41
CA THR A 44 1.86 14.43 -2.95
C THR A 44 1.92 15.82 -2.31
N LYS A 45 1.73 15.90 -0.99
CA LYS A 45 1.82 17.17 -0.27
C LYS A 45 3.22 17.81 -0.34
N GLU A 46 4.24 16.98 -0.50
CA GLU A 46 5.64 17.37 -0.67
C GLU A 46 5.92 17.84 -2.12
N GLY A 47 4.91 17.83 -2.99
CA GLY A 47 5.00 18.27 -4.38
C GLY A 47 5.57 17.24 -5.35
N LYS A 48 5.83 16.00 -4.90
CA LYS A 48 6.30 14.91 -5.77
C LYS A 48 5.15 14.37 -6.63
N LEU A 49 5.46 14.03 -7.87
CA LEU A 49 4.53 13.32 -8.74
C LEU A 49 4.76 11.82 -8.60
N VAL A 50 3.70 11.08 -8.29
CA VAL A 50 3.68 9.62 -8.15
C VAL A 50 2.67 9.08 -9.15
N THR A 51 3.08 8.09 -9.94
CA THR A 51 2.19 7.40 -10.88
C THR A 51 1.82 6.06 -10.28
N LEU A 52 0.53 5.83 -10.09
CA LEU A 52 0.02 4.52 -9.70
C LEU A 52 -0.62 3.85 -10.91
N GLU A 53 -0.26 2.59 -11.14
CA GLU A 53 -0.97 1.73 -12.05
C GLU A 53 -2.29 1.27 -11.44
N VAL A 54 -3.29 1.08 -12.29
CA VAL A 54 -4.64 0.68 -11.92
C VAL A 54 -5.05 -0.47 -12.83
N ASP A 55 -5.54 -1.54 -12.22
CA ASP A 55 -5.98 -2.74 -12.91
C ASP A 55 -7.41 -3.15 -12.49
N GLY A 56 -7.84 -4.34 -12.91
CA GLY A 56 -9.16 -4.87 -12.55
C GLY A 56 -9.30 -5.27 -11.08
N ASN A 57 -8.19 -5.37 -10.34
CA ASN A 57 -8.16 -5.73 -8.93
C ASN A 57 -8.20 -4.49 -8.02
N THR A 58 -7.84 -3.31 -8.55
CA THR A 58 -7.90 -2.06 -7.80
C THR A 58 -9.32 -1.76 -7.29
N ARG A 59 -9.45 -1.60 -5.97
CA ARG A 59 -10.68 -1.19 -5.31
C ARG A 59 -10.72 0.34 -5.22
N VAL A 60 -11.72 0.96 -5.82
CA VAL A 60 -11.93 2.41 -5.70
C VAL A 60 -13.10 2.68 -4.76
N VAL A 61 -12.89 3.56 -3.78
CA VAL A 61 -13.87 3.91 -2.75
C VAL A 61 -14.08 5.42 -2.73
N LEU A 62 -15.34 5.85 -2.70
CA LEU A 62 -15.72 7.24 -2.47
C LEU A 62 -16.69 7.28 -1.30
N ALA A 63 -16.38 8.06 -0.26
CA ALA A 63 -17.23 8.21 0.93
C ALA A 63 -17.70 6.86 1.52
N GLY A 64 -16.79 5.87 1.58
CA GLY A 64 -17.06 4.52 2.10
C GLY A 64 -17.80 3.58 1.14
N LYS A 65 -18.19 4.02 -0.06
CA LYS A 65 -18.86 3.19 -1.08
C LYS A 65 -17.89 2.82 -2.19
N ARG A 66 -17.93 1.56 -2.64
CA ARG A 66 -17.17 1.13 -3.82
C ARG A 66 -17.73 1.83 -5.06
N VAL A 67 -16.85 2.45 -5.83
CA VAL A 67 -17.19 3.15 -7.07
C VAL A 67 -16.32 2.64 -8.22
N THR A 68 -16.61 3.09 -9.45
CA THR A 68 -15.81 2.75 -10.61
C THR A 68 -14.56 3.65 -10.68
N PRO A 69 -13.44 3.18 -11.26
CA PRO A 69 -12.26 4.02 -11.50
C PRO A 69 -12.56 5.30 -12.29
N ALA A 70 -13.57 5.28 -13.17
CA ALA A 70 -14.03 6.44 -13.92
C ALA A 70 -14.57 7.60 -13.04
N THR A 71 -14.83 7.34 -11.76
CA THR A 71 -15.26 8.36 -10.79
C THR A 71 -14.10 9.21 -10.29
N VAL A 72 -12.86 8.71 -10.42
CA VAL A 72 -11.64 9.45 -10.09
C VAL A 72 -11.45 10.56 -11.11
N LYS A 73 -11.32 11.80 -10.64
CA LYS A 73 -11.14 12.97 -11.50
C LYS A 73 -9.95 13.79 -11.04
N VAL A 74 -9.33 14.48 -12.00
CA VAL A 74 -8.28 15.47 -11.75
C VAL A 74 -8.80 16.52 -10.76
N GLY A 75 -7.95 16.91 -9.81
CA GLY A 75 -8.26 17.85 -8.74
C GLY A 75 -8.79 17.21 -7.44
N GLN A 76 -9.26 15.96 -7.49
CA GLN A 76 -9.69 15.25 -6.28
C GLN A 76 -8.49 14.88 -5.40
N SER A 77 -8.69 14.92 -4.09
CA SER A 77 -7.73 14.36 -3.14
C SER A 77 -8.02 12.88 -2.96
N VAL A 78 -6.99 12.05 -3.06
CA VAL A 78 -7.10 10.60 -2.88
C VAL A 78 -6.03 10.12 -1.92
N LYS A 79 -6.35 9.07 -1.18
CA LYS A 79 -5.39 8.22 -0.48
C LYS A 79 -5.37 6.88 -1.20
N ALA A 80 -4.24 6.51 -1.74
CA ALA A 80 -4.04 5.24 -2.42
C ALA A 80 -3.10 4.34 -1.62
N LEU A 81 -3.40 3.06 -1.65
CA LEU A 81 -2.60 1.98 -1.14
C LEU A 81 -2.09 1.22 -2.35
N GLY A 82 -0.78 1.16 -2.53
CA GLY A 82 -0.16 0.50 -3.65
C GLY A 82 0.81 -0.58 -3.22
N PHE A 83 0.96 -1.58 -4.08
CA PHE A 83 1.95 -2.63 -3.95
C PHE A 83 3.08 -2.38 -4.94
N GLY A 84 4.31 -2.44 -4.49
CA GLY A 84 5.45 -2.20 -5.36
C GLY A 84 6.76 -2.13 -4.60
N ASP A 85 7.86 -2.37 -5.29
CA ASP A 85 9.19 -2.29 -4.69
C ASP A 85 9.62 -0.83 -4.44
N SER A 86 8.96 0.14 -5.10
CA SER A 86 9.22 1.56 -4.94
C SER A 86 8.04 2.42 -5.42
N LEU A 87 8.05 3.71 -5.09
CA LEU A 87 7.04 4.68 -5.56
C LEU A 87 6.95 4.81 -7.10
N ALA A 88 7.95 4.33 -7.84
CA ALA A 88 7.97 4.37 -9.30
C ALA A 88 7.24 3.19 -9.95
N ASP A 89 6.97 2.12 -9.19
CA ASP A 89 6.38 0.87 -9.68
C ASP A 89 5.24 0.43 -8.75
N LEU A 90 4.29 1.34 -8.52
CA LEU A 90 3.15 1.10 -7.62
C LEU A 90 1.92 0.67 -8.39
N VAL A 91 1.40 -0.52 -8.06
CA VAL A 91 0.09 -1.00 -8.50
C VAL A 91 -0.92 -0.75 -7.39
N ALA A 92 -1.97 0.01 -7.69
CA ALA A 92 -2.98 0.38 -6.70
C ALA A 92 -3.84 -0.82 -6.27
N ILE A 93 -3.88 -1.09 -4.97
CA ILE A 93 -4.79 -2.05 -4.34
C ILE A 93 -6.08 -1.36 -3.95
N ASP A 94 -5.99 -0.24 -3.22
CA ASP A 94 -7.14 0.53 -2.77
C ASP A 94 -6.92 2.02 -3.09
N VAL A 95 -7.93 2.67 -3.65
CA VAL A 95 -7.94 4.10 -3.95
C VAL A 95 -9.15 4.71 -3.29
N THR A 96 -8.92 5.38 -2.17
CA THR A 96 -9.96 6.11 -1.45
C THR A 96 -9.97 7.57 -1.88
N ILE A 97 -11.04 7.99 -2.53
CA ILE A 97 -11.32 9.38 -2.86
C ILE A 97 -11.82 10.08 -1.60
N ASN A 98 -11.04 11.05 -1.13
CA ASN A 98 -11.44 11.90 -0.02
C ASN A 98 -12.53 12.87 -0.51
N PRO A 99 -13.54 13.13 0.32
CA PRO A 99 -14.46 14.24 0.06
C PRO A 99 -13.65 15.52 -0.19
N PRO A 100 -14.12 16.42 -1.06
CA PRO A 100 -13.51 17.74 -1.19
C PRO A 100 -13.38 18.31 0.23
N ALA A 101 -12.20 18.81 0.58
CA ALA A 101 -12.03 19.50 1.86
C ALA A 101 -13.12 20.57 1.90
N ALA A 102 -14.14 20.36 2.75
CA ALA A 102 -15.20 21.33 2.94
C ALA A 102 -14.47 22.61 3.29
N GLY A 103 -14.53 23.60 2.39
CA GLY A 103 -13.80 24.84 2.54
C GLY A 103 -14.10 25.36 3.93
N LYS A 104 -13.09 25.39 4.80
CA LYS A 104 -13.17 26.24 5.97
C LYS A 104 -13.23 27.65 5.40
N LYS A 105 -14.45 28.20 5.38
CA LYS A 105 -14.72 29.60 5.06
C LYS A 105 -13.83 30.51 5.89
#